data_AF-A0A534UEF3-F1
#
_entry.id   AF-A0A534UEF3-F1
#
_cell.length_a   1.000
_cell.length_b   1.000
_cell.length_c   1.000
_cell.angle_alpha   90.00
_cell.angle_beta   90.00
_cell.angle_gamma   90.00
#
_symmetry.space_group_name_H-M   'P 1'
#
loop_
_entity.id
_entity.type
_entity.pdbx_description
1 polymer ?
#
loop_
_entity_poly.entity_id
_entity_poly.type
_entity_poly.pdbx_seq_one_letter_code
_entity_poly.pdbx_strand_id
1 'polypeptide(L)' 'MKYFDYETVAHEAKIPEDKLRKLVNLVRQEFPHDPMMADLHALRACLAIRDGHIQIDDALKNQGETRF' A
#
# COMPACT_ATOMS: atom_id res chain seq x y z
N MET A 1 -0.89 -15.58 -7.52
CA MET A 1 -2.20 -15.22 -6.95
C MET A 1 -2.04 -13.90 -6.25
N LYS A 2 -2.83 -12.88 -6.58
CA LYS A 2 -2.97 -11.67 -5.77
C LYS A 2 -4.08 -11.97 -4.77
N TYR A 3 -3.80 -11.85 -3.48
CA TYR A 3 -4.80 -12.18 -2.45
C TYR A 3 -5.84 -11.07 -2.30
N PHE A 4 -5.41 -9.84 -2.59
CA PHE A 4 -6.24 -8.65 -2.48
C PHE A 4 -6.10 -7.79 -3.73
N ASP A 5 -7.22 -7.22 -4.19
CA ASP A 5 -7.26 -6.34 -5.35
C ASP A 5 -7.03 -4.87 -4.95
N TYR A 6 -5.82 -4.59 -4.48
CA TYR A 6 -5.41 -3.23 -4.10
C TYR A 6 -5.27 -2.30 -5.32
N GLU A 7 -5.19 -2.84 -6.54
CA GLU A 7 -5.05 -2.06 -7.78
C GLU A 7 -6.35 -1.34 -8.13
N THR A 8 -7.48 -2.04 -8.02
CA THR A 8 -8.80 -1.44 -8.20
C THR A 8 -9.03 -0.29 -7.20
N VAL A 9 -8.72 -0.52 -5.92
CA VAL A 9 -8.86 0.51 -4.87
C VAL A 9 -7.89 1.68 -5.09
N ALA A 10 -6.66 1.41 -5.53
CA ALA A 10 -5.70 2.46 -5.84
C ALA A 10 -6.16 3.34 -7.00
N HIS A 11 -6.78 2.74 -8.02
CA HIS A 11 -7.36 3.46 -9.14
C HIS A 11 -8.55 4.33 -8.71
N GLU A 12 -9.45 3.81 -7.86
CA GLU A 12 -10.55 4.59 -7.26
C GLU A 12 -10.03 5.76 -6.42
N ALA A 13 -8.95 5.54 -5.67
CA ALA A 13 -8.28 6.54 -4.86
C ALA A 13 -7.45 7.55 -5.68
N LYS A 14 -7.40 7.41 -7.02
CA LYS A 14 -6.58 8.22 -7.93
C LYS A 14 -5.09 8.21 -7.55
N ILE A 15 -4.60 7.08 -7.02
CA ILE A 15 -3.20 6.91 -6.68
C ILE A 15 -2.41 6.73 -7.98
N PRO A 16 -1.37 7.55 -8.23
CA PRO A 16 -0.48 7.36 -9.37
C PRO A 16 0.20 5.98 -9.34
N GLU A 17 0.29 5.33 -10.49
CA GLU A 17 0.81 3.95 -10.59
C GLU A 17 2.28 3.83 -10.12
N ASP A 18 3.08 4.88 -10.34
CA ASP A 18 4.46 4.98 -9.87
C ASP A 18 4.55 4.99 -8.34
N LYS A 19 3.64 5.72 -7.67
CA LYS A 19 3.54 5.74 -6.21
C LYS A 19 3.00 4.44 -5.65
N LEU A 20 1.98 3.85 -6.29
CA LEU A 20 1.45 2.54 -5.92
C LEU A 20 2.54 1.47 -5.96
N ARG A 21 3.34 1.45 -7.04
CA ARG A 21 4.43 0.49 -7.20
C ARG A 21 5.51 0.66 -6.12
N LYS A 22 5.83 1.91 -5.75
CA LYS A 22 6.75 2.19 -4.62
C LYS A 22 6.19 1.67 -3.30
N LEU A 23 4.91 1.94 -3.01
CA LEU A 23 4.24 1.47 -1.80
C LEU A 23 4.26 -0.06 -1.69
N VAL A 24 3.88 -0.77 -2.76
CA VAL A 24 3.88 -2.24 -2.81
C VAL A 24 5.30 -2.79 -2.63
N ASN A 25 6.30 -2.17 -3.24
CA ASN A 25 7.69 -2.61 -3.09
C ASN A 25 8.20 -2.44 -1.65
N LEU A 26 7.86 -1.33 -0.98
CA LEU A 26 8.21 -1.10 0.43
C LEU A 26 7.57 -2.17 1.32
N VAL A 27 6.27 -2.38 1.18
CA VAL A 27 5.52 -3.37 1.95
C VAL A 27 6.04 -4.79 1.71
N ARG A 28 6.42 -5.14 0.48
CA ARG A 28 7.04 -6.44 0.18
C ARG A 28 8.43 -6.62 0.80
N GLN A 29 9.18 -5.54 1.00
CA GLN A 29 10.45 -5.58 1.72
C GLN A 29 10.24 -5.79 3.23
N GLU A 30 9.15 -5.29 3.79
CA GLU A 30 8.77 -5.54 5.18
C GLU A 30 8.26 -6.97 5.42
N PHE A 31 7.51 -7.52 4.46
CA PHE A 31 6.92 -8.87 4.55
C PHE A 31 7.41 -9.80 3.42
N PRO A 32 8.73 -10.09 3.31
CA PRO A 32 9.27 -10.88 2.19
C PRO A 32 8.83 -12.35 2.22
N HIS A 33 8.49 -12.85 3.41
CA HIS A 33 8.03 -14.23 3.61
C HIS A 33 6.52 -14.37 3.72
N ASP A 34 5.77 -13.26 3.73
CA ASP A 34 4.31 -13.25 3.83
C ASP A 34 3.68 -12.36 2.74
N PRO A 35 3.51 -12.91 1.53
CA PRO A 35 2.90 -12.19 0.41
C PRO A 35 1.45 -11.78 0.69
N MET A 36 0.74 -12.51 1.54
CA MET A 36 -0.64 -12.20 1.92
C MET A 36 -0.69 -10.95 2.80
N MET A 37 0.19 -10.86 3.80
CA MET A 37 0.35 -9.65 4.62
C MET A 37 0.77 -8.46 3.78
N ALA A 38 1.68 -8.67 2.82
CA ALA A 38 2.09 -7.60 1.92
C ALA A 38 0.92 -7.04 1.09
N ASP A 39 0.14 -7.92 0.47
CA ASP A 39 -1.04 -7.52 -0.31
C ASP A 39 -2.11 -6.84 0.57
N LEU A 40 -2.29 -7.32 1.81
CA LEU A 40 -3.23 -6.73 2.78
C LEU A 40 -2.80 -5.33 3.23
N HIS A 41 -1.52 -5.13 3.51
CA HIS A 41 -0.98 -3.82 3.89
C HIS A 41 -1.10 -2.81 2.76
N ALA A 42 -0.81 -3.24 1.52
CA ALA A 42 -1.04 -2.42 0.33
C ALA A 42 -2.51 -2.02 0.19
N LEU A 43 -3.45 -2.98 0.35
CA LEU A 43 -4.88 -2.70 0.32
C LEU A 43 -5.31 -1.69 1.39
N ARG A 44 -4.88 -1.89 2.65
CA ARG A 44 -5.24 -1.00 3.76
C ARG A 44 -4.74 0.43 3.54
N ALA A 45 -3.52 0.58 3.01
CA ALA A 45 -3.00 1.89 2.66
C ALA A 45 -3.81 2.55 1.53
N CYS A 46 -4.17 1.80 0.48
CA CYS A 46 -5.03 2.31 -0.59
C CYS A 46 -6.41 2.74 -0.06
N LEU A 47 -7.02 1.96 0.82
CA LEU A 47 -8.31 2.31 1.45
C LEU A 47 -8.20 3.58 2.30
N ALA A 48 -7.17 3.70 3.12
CA ALA A 48 -6.96 4.89 3.94
C ALA A 48 -6.75 6.17 3.09
N ILE A 49 -6.12 6.03 1.92
CA ILE A 49 -5.97 7.13 0.96
C ILE A 49 -7.31 7.46 0.28
N ARG A 50 -8.04 6.43 -0.17
CA ARG A 50 -9.36 6.58 -0.78
C ARG A 50 -10.33 7.31 0.14
N ASP A 51 -10.33 6.93 1.41
CA ASP A 51 -11.24 7.45 2.43
C ASP A 51 -10.75 8.82 2.98
N GLY A 52 -9.61 9.32 2.49
CA GLY A 52 -9.07 10.64 2.83
C GLY A 52 -8.42 10.72 4.22
N HIS A 53 -8.17 9.58 4.87
CA HIS A 53 -7.53 9.51 6.18
C HIS A 53 -6.04 9.85 6.13
N ILE A 54 -5.36 9.50 5.04
CA ILE A 54 -3.92 9.76 4.83
C ILE A 54 -3.66 10.16 3.38
N GLN A 55 -2.60 10.93 3.12
CA GLN A 55 -2.12 11.14 1.76
C GLN A 55 -1.14 10.03 1.35
N ILE A 56 -1.05 9.76 0.04
CA ILE A 56 -0.09 8.77 -0.50
C ILE A 56 1.35 9.08 -0.10
N ASP A 57 1.72 10.36 0.01
CA ASP A 57 3.06 10.77 0.43
C ASP A 57 3.33 10.47 1.90
N ASP A 58 2.30 10.56 2.76
CA ASP A 58 2.39 10.16 4.17
C ASP A 58 2.39 8.65 4.33
N ALA A 59 1.62 7.93 3.49
CA ALA A 59 1.64 6.47 3.45
C ALA A 59 3.04 5.94 3.09
N LEU A 60 3.70 6.57 2.11
CA LEU A 60 5.07 6.22 1.70
C LEU A 60 6.11 6.54 2.78
N LYS A 61 5.89 7.56 3.62
CA LYS A 61 6.76 7.87 4.77
C LYS A 61 6.54 6.92 5.95
N ASN A 62 5.29 6.65 6.31
CA ASN A 62 4.93 5.77 7.43
C ASN A 62 5.36 4.31 7.20
N GLN A 63 5.28 3.80 5.97
CA GLN A 63 5.76 2.45 5.61
C GLN A 63 7.30 2.37 5.54
N GLY A 64 8.02 3.48 5.78
CA GLY A 64 9.46 3.48 6.06
C GLY A 64 9.77 3.60 7.56
N GLU A 65 8.80 4.03 8.36
CA GLU A 65 8.93 4.29 9.81
C GLU A 65 8.24 3.25 10.69
N THR A 66 7.45 2.32 10.12
CA THR A 66 6.84 1.20 10.86
C THR A 66 7.90 0.12 11.18
N ARG A 67 8.93 0.53 11.92
CA ARG A 67 9.81 -0.31 12.72
C ARG A 67 9.22 -0.42 14.13
N PHE A 68 8.09 -1.11 14.31
CA PHE A 68 7.59 -1.43 15.65
C PHE A 68 7.00 -2.83 15.69
#